data_AF-A0A931BMR8-F1
#
_entry.id   AF-A0A931BMR8-F1
#
_cell.length_a   1.000
_cell.length_b   1.000
_cell.length_c   1.000
_cell.angle_alpha   90.00
_cell.angle_beta   90.00
_cell.angle_gamma   90.00
#
_symmetry.space_group_name_H-M   'P 1'
#
loop_
_entity.id
_entity.type
_entity.pdbx_description
1 polymer ?
#
loop_
_entity_poly.entity_id
_entity_poly.type
_entity_poly.pdbx_seq_one_letter_code
_entity_poly.pdbx_strand_id
1 'polypeptide(L)'
;MKLTEQEARENAKKPAVRDTLEGIANGAMIVSHNGRNGYLEEYNGHKYRDPDNGSKLIVPGVITLIKAGYLDEFCVVTPAGRKALEDRKDD
;
A
#
# COMPACT_ATOMS: atom_id res chain seq x y z
N MET A 1 8.63 -9.65 -16.02
CA MET A 1 7.55 -10.58 -15.62
C MET A 1 6.38 -9.77 -15.05
N LYS A 2 5.15 -9.98 -15.52
CA LYS A 2 3.95 -9.39 -14.91
C LYS A 2 3.49 -10.35 -13.80
N LEU A 3 3.38 -9.86 -12.55
CA LEU A 3 2.73 -10.60 -11.46
C LEU A 3 1.30 -10.99 -11.86
N THR A 4 0.93 -12.24 -11.64
CA THR A 4 -0.46 -12.72 -11.71
C THR A 4 -1.26 -12.23 -10.51
N GLU A 5 -2.60 -12.20 -10.61
CA GLU A 5 -3.47 -11.77 -9.51
C GLU A 5 -3.32 -12.63 -8.26
N GLN A 6 -3.14 -13.94 -8.42
CA GLN A 6 -2.94 -14.87 -7.32
C GLN A 6 -1.62 -14.61 -6.59
N GLU A 7 -0.52 -14.39 -7.32
CA GLU A 7 0.76 -14.03 -6.72
C GLU A 7 0.69 -12.66 -6.03
N ALA A 8 -0.07 -11.71 -6.57
CA ALA A 8 -0.28 -10.42 -5.93
C ALA A 8 -1.00 -10.57 -4.59
N ARG A 9 -2.04 -11.41 -4.52
CA ARG A 9 -2.75 -11.72 -3.27
C ARG A 9 -1.87 -12.40 -2.23
N GLU A 10 -1.05 -13.37 -2.62
CA GLU A 10 -0.09 -14.00 -1.68
C GLU A 10 0.98 -13.01 -1.21
N ASN A 11 1.51 -12.17 -2.10
CA ASN A 11 2.48 -11.15 -1.73
C ASN A 11 1.88 -10.06 -0.84
N ALA A 12 0.59 -9.75 -0.98
CA ALA A 12 -0.11 -8.79 -0.14
C ALA A 12 -0.23 -9.25 1.32
N LYS A 13 -0.12 -10.55 1.59
CA LYS A 13 -0.09 -11.10 2.95
C LYS A 13 1.26 -10.92 3.66
N LYS A 14 2.33 -10.54 2.93
CA LYS A 14 3.64 -10.31 3.53
C LYS A 14 3.58 -9.14 4.52
N PRO A 15 4.25 -9.23 5.68
CA PRO A 15 4.17 -8.21 6.74
C PRO A 15 4.32 -6.78 6.23
N ALA A 16 5.41 -6.46 5.52
CA ALA A 16 5.66 -5.10 5.01
C ALA A 16 4.56 -4.55 4.07
N VAL A 17 3.94 -5.41 3.26
CA VAL A 17 2.86 -4.99 2.34
C VAL A 17 1.55 -4.81 3.10
N ARG A 18 1.33 -5.64 4.12
CA ARG A 18 0.19 -5.51 5.04
C ARG A 18 0.30 -4.26 5.91
N ASP A 19 1.47 -3.96 6.45
CA ASP A 19 1.72 -2.75 7.25
C ASP A 19 1.45 -1.50 6.42
N THR A 20 1.77 -1.54 5.12
CA THR A 20 1.41 -0.48 4.18
C THR A 20 -0.11 -0.35 4.04
N LEU A 21 -0.83 -1.45 3.86
CA LEU A 21 -2.30 -1.44 3.77
C LEU A 21 -2.94 -0.89 5.05
N GLU A 22 -2.46 -1.31 6.22
CA GLU A 22 -2.95 -0.86 7.52
C GLU A 22 -2.64 0.62 7.76
N GLY A 23 -1.42 1.06 7.43
CA GLY A 23 -1.04 2.47 7.52
C GLY A 23 -1.94 3.37 6.68
N ILE A 24 -2.29 2.94 5.46
CA ILE A 24 -3.23 3.67 4.60
C ILE A 24 -4.65 3.61 5.18
N ALA A 25 -5.12 2.44 5.63
CA ALA A 25 -6.46 2.25 6.18
C ALA A 25 -6.74 3.12 7.41
N ASN A 26 -5.73 3.30 8.26
CA ASN A 26 -5.82 4.11 9.48
C ASN A 26 -5.57 5.61 9.23
N GLY A 27 -5.31 6.02 7.98
CA GLY A 27 -4.99 7.41 7.63
C GLY A 27 -3.60 7.87 8.07
N ALA A 28 -2.76 6.95 8.55
CA ALA A 28 -1.37 7.24 8.92
C ALA A 28 -0.48 7.44 7.69
N MET A 29 -0.82 6.86 6.54
CA MET A 29 -0.08 6.97 5.28
C MET A 29 -0.97 7.48 4.16
N ILE A 30 -0.49 8.50 3.45
CA ILE A 30 -1.04 8.91 2.14
C ILE A 30 0.00 8.55 1.09
N VAL A 31 -0.40 7.78 0.08
CA VAL A 31 0.47 7.32 -0.99
C VAL A 31 -0.09 7.65 -2.36
N SER A 32 0.79 7.85 -3.34
CA SER A 32 0.43 7.93 -4.76
C SER A 32 1.15 6.83 -5.55
N HIS A 33 0.77 6.63 -6.81
CA HIS A 33 1.47 5.71 -7.69
C HIS A 33 1.55 6.22 -9.13
N ASN A 34 2.51 5.73 -9.91
CA ASN A 34 2.66 6.04 -11.34
C ASN A 34 2.44 4.80 -12.23
N GLY A 35 1.71 3.81 -11.72
CA GLY A 35 1.53 2.50 -12.35
C GLY A 35 2.71 1.52 -12.19
N ARG A 36 3.91 2.01 -11.86
CA ARG A 36 5.11 1.16 -11.65
C ARG A 36 5.56 1.09 -10.20
N ASN A 37 5.54 2.22 -9.50
CA ASN A 37 5.96 2.34 -8.11
C ASN A 37 4.87 3.07 -7.31
N GLY A 38 4.81 2.78 -6.01
CA GLY A 38 4.11 3.60 -5.03
C GLY A 38 5.05 4.55 -4.33
N TYR A 39 4.53 5.69 -3.91
CA TYR A 39 5.29 6.79 -3.33
C TYR A 39 4.58 7.31 -2.08
N LEU A 40 5.35 7.57 -1.02
CA LEU A 40 4.85 8.23 0.17
C LEU A 40 4.67 9.72 -0.13
N GLU A 41 3.46 10.24 0.10
CA GLU A 41 3.19 11.68 0.09
C GLU A 41 3.24 12.24 1.50
N GLU A 42 2.58 11.53 2.43
CA GLU A 42 2.40 11.97 3.81
C GLU A 42 2.44 10.78 4.77
N TYR A 43 3.04 11.00 5.93
CA TYR A 43 3.00 10.07 7.06
C TYR A 43 2.66 10.84 8.33
N ASN A 44 1.61 10.42 9.04
CA ASN A 44 1.10 11.06 10.26
C ASN A 44 0.94 12.59 10.15
N GLY A 45 0.39 13.10 9.04
CA GLY A 45 0.18 14.54 8.87
C GLY A 45 1.36 15.31 8.28
N HIS A 46 2.52 14.66 8.09
CA HIS A 46 3.75 15.31 7.63
C HIS A 46 4.15 14.84 6.24
N LYS A 47 4.51 15.79 5.37
CA LYS A 47 5.06 15.46 4.05
C LYS A 47 6.46 14.89 4.19
N TYR A 48 6.67 13.68 3.68
CA TYR A 48 7.99 13.04 3.68
C TYR A 48 8.61 13.07 2.30
N ARG A 49 9.87 13.49 2.26
CA ARG A 49 10.74 13.41 1.09
C ARG A 49 12.09 12.90 1.53
N ASP A 50 12.81 12.31 0.58
CA ASP A 50 14.21 11.95 0.75
C ASP A 50 15.01 13.23 1.09
N PRO A 51 15.74 13.26 2.22
CA PRO A 51 16.46 14.46 2.67
C PRO A 51 17.67 14.79 1.79
N ASP A 52 18.23 13.82 1.08
CA ASP A 52 19.45 13.99 0.30
C ASP A 52 19.16 14.59 -1.09
N ASN A 53 17.99 14.27 -1.67
CA ASN A 53 17.66 14.63 -3.05
C ASN A 53 16.26 15.24 -3.25
N GLY A 54 15.43 15.32 -2.20
CA GLY A 54 14.08 15.88 -2.27
C GLY A 54 13.07 15.03 -3.05
N SER A 55 13.41 13.79 -3.40
CA SER A 55 12.51 12.89 -4.13
C SER A 55 11.44 12.30 -3.21
N LYS A 56 10.36 11.79 -3.80
CA LYS A 56 9.38 10.99 -3.06
C LYS A 56 9.99 9.65 -2.65
N LEU A 57 9.73 9.22 -1.42
CA LEU A 57 10.16 7.91 -0.93
C LEU A 57 9.30 6.82 -1.57
N ILE A 58 9.92 5.75 -2.07
CA ILE A 58 9.21 4.60 -2.63
C ILE A 58 8.62 3.78 -1.49
N VAL A 59 7.34 3.44 -1.59
CA VAL A 59 6.66 2.54 -0.67
C VAL A 59 6.48 1.18 -1.37
N PRO A 60 7.27 0.16 -0.99
CA PRO A 60 7.10 -1.18 -1.52
C PRO A 60 5.70 -1.71 -1.20
N GLY A 61 5.11 -2.46 -2.12
CA GLY A 61 3.82 -3.13 -1.88
C GLY A 61 2.57 -2.38 -2.34
N VAL A 62 2.62 -1.05 -2.56
CA VAL A 62 1.44 -0.29 -3.07
C VAL A 62 0.91 -0.89 -4.38
N ILE A 63 1.79 -1.14 -5.35
CA ILE A 63 1.38 -1.75 -6.63
C ILE A 63 0.87 -3.18 -6.44
N THR A 64 1.42 -3.93 -5.48
CA THR A 64 0.95 -5.27 -5.13
C THR A 64 -0.47 -5.21 -4.58
N LEU A 65 -0.76 -4.26 -3.69
CA LEU A 65 -2.09 -4.06 -3.10
C LEU A 65 -3.13 -3.63 -4.15
N ILE A 66 -2.75 -2.75 -5.08
CA ILE A 66 -3.62 -2.36 -6.20
C ILE A 66 -3.96 -3.58 -7.05
N LYS A 67 -2.96 -4.37 -7.44
CA LYS A 67 -3.16 -5.59 -8.24
C LYS A 67 -3.95 -6.68 -7.51
N ALA A 68 -3.80 -6.76 -6.19
CA ALA A 68 -4.57 -7.68 -5.37
C ALA A 68 -6.04 -7.24 -5.18
N GLY A 69 -6.38 -6.00 -5.56
CA GLY A 69 -7.70 -5.40 -5.40
C GLY A 69 -7.96 -4.84 -4.01
N TYR A 70 -6.93 -4.64 -3.19
CA TYR A 70 -7.04 -4.11 -1.82
C TYR A 70 -6.93 -2.58 -1.77
N LEU A 71 -6.30 -1.99 -2.78
CA LEU A 71 -6.35 -0.55 -3.07
C LEU A 71 -6.95 -0.34 -4.45
N ASP A 72 -7.61 0.81 -4.66
CA ASP A 72 -7.99 1.28 -5.99
C ASP A 72 -6.86 2.10 -6.66
N GLU A 73 -7.12 2.63 -7.86
CA GLU A 73 -6.16 3.46 -8.61
C GLU A 73 -5.86 4.83 -7.95
N PHE A 74 -6.66 5.23 -6.96
CA PHE A 74 -6.43 6.42 -6.17
C PHE A 74 -5.76 6.08 -4.83
N CYS A 75 -5.26 4.86 -4.68
CA CYS A 75 -4.65 4.32 -3.47
C CYS A 75 -5.59 4.32 -2.26
N VAL A 76 -6.91 4.27 -2.47
CA VAL A 76 -7.91 4.19 -1.41
C VAL A 76 -8.20 2.73 -1.09
N VAL A 77 -8.33 2.42 0.20
CA VAL A 77 -8.64 1.06 0.66
C VAL A 77 -10.04 0.63 0.23
N THR A 78 -10.09 -0.43 -0.56
CA THR A 78 -11.34 -1.04 -1.06
C THR A 78 -12.03 -1.85 0.03
N PRO A 79 -13.30 -2.25 -0.13
CA PRO A 79 -13.96 -3.18 0.79
C PRO A 79 -13.20 -4.50 0.99
N ALA A 80 -12.60 -5.03 -0.09
CA ALA A 80 -11.78 -6.24 -0.01
C ALA A 80 -10.50 -6.03 0.82
N GLY A 81 -9.86 -4.86 0.67
CA GLY A 81 -8.71 -4.47 1.49
C GLY A 81 -9.06 -4.35 2.97
N ARG A 82 -10.21 -3.74 3.32
CA ARG A 82 -10.67 -3.66 4.71
C ARG A 82 -10.93 -5.04 5.31
N LYS A 83 -11.66 -5.90 4.60
CA LYS A 83 -11.92 -7.26 5.05
C LYS A 83 -10.62 -8.04 5.32
N ALA A 84 -9.62 -7.92 4.44
CA ALA A 84 -8.32 -8.57 4.63
C ALA A 84 -7.56 -8.11 5.89
N LEU A 85 -7.83 -6.88 6.37
CA LEU A 85 -7.30 -6.39 7.65
C LEU A 85 -8.07 -6.95 8.85
N GLU A 86 -9.39 -7.12 8.72
CA GLU A 86 -10.29 -7.63 9.76
C GLU A 86 -10.13 -9.14 10.01
N ASP A 87 -9.98 -9.96 8.96
CA ASP A 87 -9.89 -11.44 9.00
C ASP A 87 -8.73 -11.97 9.88
N ARG A 88 -7.88 -11.10 10.46
CA ARG A 88 -6.74 -11.46 11.33
C ARG A 88 -6.86 -10.92 12.76
N LYS A 89 -7.89 -10.14 13.08
CA LYS A 89 -8.14 -9.76 14.48
C LYS A 89 -8.69 -10.93 15.30
N ASP A 90 -9.08 -12.00 14.61
CA ASP A 90 -9.66 -13.22 15.17
C ASP A 90 -8.68 -14.42 15.19
N ASP A 91 -7.42 -14.23 14.74
CA ASP A 91 -6.30 -15.20 14.86
C ASP A 91 -5.36 -14.80 16.02
#